data_AF-A0AA37GNR0-F1
#
_entry.id   AF-A0AA37GNR0-F1
#
_cell.length_a   1.000
_cell.length_b   1.000
_cell.length_c   1.000
_cell.angle_alpha   90.00
_cell.angle_beta   90.00
_cell.angle_gamma   90.00
#
_symmetry.space_group_name_H-M   'P 1'
#
loop_
_entity.id
_entity.type
_entity.pdbx_description
1 polymer ?
#
loop_
_entity_poly.entity_id
_entity_poly.type
_entity_poly.pdbx_seq_one_letter_code
_entity_poly.pdbx_strand_id
1 'polypeptide(L)'
;MADWPVTVNSFGDVHYFYSPPTSKPPHHRFDKGSYVYLFENANDRRARIEIANQPGTEDQDAFDGFLDKTHVRYSYNHQCMVTLIVGETTDQMEWHLPTYDPQNQNKYHYKLHSLDIYFWKPEDALQFVNGIRFVLPPSQVEILDEPQQQQQQQQHHQVHQPAPVSSVVQQLEHVAISDPNYGTPNTTSHTAPPSFPGPPPTSAVQAPEQQQQPASFVPMAYNPAAPAAPETIRHREKTPPPEDGPIDP
;
A
#
# COMPACT_ATOMS: atom_id res chain seq x y z
N MET A 1 12.30 5.91 27.36
CA MET A 1 11.27 6.63 26.57
C MET A 1 9.89 6.20 27.06
N ALA A 2 8.81 6.82 26.59
CA ALA A 2 7.48 6.18 26.67
C ALA A 2 7.42 5.06 25.63
N ASP A 3 6.85 3.92 26.00
CA ASP A 3 6.76 2.75 25.13
C ASP A 3 5.54 2.89 24.21
N TRP A 4 5.77 3.34 22.97
CA TRP A 4 4.72 3.53 21.97
C TRP A 4 4.62 2.25 21.11
N PRO A 5 3.41 1.84 20.68
CA PRO A 5 3.28 0.68 19.81
C PRO A 5 3.89 0.96 18.43
N VAL A 6 4.62 -0.02 17.90
CA VAL A 6 5.00 -0.05 16.47
C VAL A 6 3.73 -0.27 15.66
N THR A 7 3.39 0.68 14.78
CA THR A 7 2.25 0.57 13.85
C THR A 7 2.66 0.04 12.49
N VAL A 8 3.88 0.34 12.03
CA VAL A 8 4.44 -0.16 10.77
C VAL A 8 5.85 -0.70 11.03
N ASN A 9 6.12 -1.89 10.49
CA ASN A 9 7.43 -2.53 10.46
C ASN A 9 7.66 -3.02 9.02
N SER A 10 8.61 -2.41 8.33
CA SER A 10 8.81 -2.61 6.88
C SER A 10 10.27 -2.59 6.50
N PHE A 11 10.57 -3.01 5.26
CA PHE A 11 11.92 -3.02 4.70
C PHE A 11 12.05 -2.02 3.55
N GLY A 12 13.19 -1.34 3.50
CA GLY A 12 13.52 -0.44 2.41
C GLY A 12 15.01 -0.19 2.26
N ASP A 13 15.40 0.29 1.09
CA ASP A 13 16.71 0.91 0.89
C ASP A 13 16.58 2.41 1.21
N VAL A 14 17.57 3.04 1.84
CA VAL A 14 17.43 4.40 2.39
C VAL A 14 18.60 5.28 1.98
N HIS A 15 18.29 6.45 1.41
CA HIS A 15 19.26 7.47 1.03
C HIS A 15 19.26 8.60 2.07
N TYR A 16 20.31 8.70 2.87
CA TYR A 16 20.51 9.72 3.88
C TYR A 16 21.25 10.94 3.30
N PHE A 17 20.75 12.15 3.57
CA PHE A 17 21.42 13.40 3.19
C PHE A 17 21.74 14.21 4.46
N TYR A 18 23.02 14.56 4.65
CA TYR A 18 23.50 15.38 5.80
C TYR A 18 23.59 16.87 5.46
N SER A 19 23.21 17.22 4.23
CA SER A 19 23.29 18.56 3.65
C SER A 19 22.18 18.71 2.59
N PRO A 20 21.75 19.94 2.26
CA PRO A 20 20.81 20.14 1.16
C PRO A 20 21.31 19.50 -0.14
N PRO A 21 20.47 18.84 -0.96
CA PRO A 21 20.90 18.16 -2.19
C PRO A 21 21.60 19.03 -3.25
N THR A 22 21.58 20.36 -3.08
CA THR A 22 22.32 21.34 -3.90
C THR A 22 23.79 21.51 -3.49
N SER A 23 24.22 20.92 -2.38
CA SER A 23 25.56 21.07 -1.80
C SER A 23 26.67 20.43 -2.64
N LYS A 24 27.88 21.00 -2.62
CA LYS A 24 29.03 20.53 -3.40
C LYS A 24 30.33 20.57 -2.56
N PRO A 25 30.98 19.43 -2.29
CA PRO A 25 30.50 18.06 -2.57
C PRO A 25 29.19 17.76 -1.82
N PRO A 26 28.32 16.88 -2.36
CA PRO A 26 27.16 16.42 -1.62
C PRO A 26 27.63 15.47 -0.49
N HIS A 27 27.09 15.63 0.72
CA HIS A 27 27.35 14.70 1.82
C HIS A 27 26.12 13.86 2.08
N HIS A 28 26.22 12.57 1.75
CA HIS A 28 25.12 11.62 1.74
C HIS A 28 25.62 10.18 1.97
N ARG A 29 24.73 9.26 2.32
CA ARG A 29 24.97 7.82 2.53
C ARG A 29 23.78 7.03 1.97
N PHE A 30 23.99 5.78 1.58
CA PHE A 30 22.93 4.91 1.07
C PHE A 30 23.07 3.50 1.63
N ASP A 31 22.04 3.02 2.33
CA ASP A 31 21.99 1.69 2.94
C ASP A 31 20.89 0.84 2.29
N LYS A 32 21.09 -0.47 2.26
CA LYS A 32 20.15 -1.43 1.66
C LYS A 32 19.58 -2.37 2.70
N GLY A 33 18.29 -2.70 2.56
CA GLY A 33 17.60 -3.61 3.47
C GLY A 33 17.56 -3.12 4.92
N SER A 34 17.38 -1.81 5.10
CA SER A 34 17.16 -1.20 6.41
C SER A 34 15.76 -1.54 6.91
N TYR A 35 15.63 -1.76 8.21
CA TYR A 35 14.33 -1.89 8.87
C TYR A 35 13.79 -0.50 9.15
N VAL A 36 12.53 -0.25 8.77
CA VAL A 36 11.82 1.01 8.98
C VAL A 36 10.66 0.76 9.95
N TYR A 37 10.72 1.42 11.11
CA TYR A 37 9.70 1.34 12.14
C TYR A 37 8.96 2.68 12.27
N LEU A 38 7.63 2.64 12.24
CA LEU A 38 6.76 3.76 12.60
C LEU A 38 6.12 3.48 13.96
N PHE A 39 6.16 4.47 14.85
CA PHE A 39 5.50 4.46 16.15
C PHE A 39 4.50 5.61 16.18
N GLU A 40 3.24 5.33 16.50
CA GLU A 40 2.19 6.36 16.54
C GLU A 40 1.58 6.45 17.95
N ASN A 41 1.30 7.68 18.37
CA ASN A 41 0.50 7.97 19.54
C ASN A 41 -0.67 8.88 19.14
N ALA A 42 -1.83 8.26 18.90
CA ALA A 42 -3.05 8.94 18.52
C ALA A 42 -3.61 9.89 19.59
N ASN A 43 -3.25 9.70 20.88
CA ASN A 43 -3.69 10.60 21.97
C ASN A 43 -2.95 11.94 21.90
N ASP A 44 -1.62 11.89 21.72
CA ASP A 44 -0.78 13.08 21.59
C ASP A 44 -0.85 13.67 20.15
N ARG A 45 -1.31 12.88 19.18
CA ARG A 45 -1.17 13.10 17.73
C ARG A 45 0.27 13.39 17.34
N ARG A 46 1.15 12.46 17.71
CA ARG A 46 2.59 12.48 17.41
C ARG A 46 3.03 11.13 16.87
N ALA A 47 4.01 11.15 15.99
CA ALA A 47 4.62 9.96 15.41
C ALA A 47 6.14 10.04 15.51
N ARG A 48 6.79 8.89 15.73
CA ARG A 48 8.25 8.72 15.74
C ARG A 48 8.64 7.70 14.68
N ILE A 49 9.71 7.96 13.95
CA ILE A 49 10.37 6.96 13.09
C ILE A 49 11.61 6.44 13.80
N GLU A 50 11.94 5.18 13.58
CA GLU A 50 13.26 4.60 13.87
C GLU A 50 13.68 3.80 12.63
N ILE A 51 14.93 3.97 12.17
CA ILE A 51 15.48 3.16 11.08
C ILE A 51 16.76 2.49 11.57
N ALA A 52 16.82 1.17 11.41
CA ALA A 52 17.98 0.36 11.74
C ALA A 52 18.64 -0.19 10.46
N ASN A 53 19.89 0.20 10.22
CA ASN A 53 20.73 -0.27 9.13
C ASN A 53 21.50 -1.52 9.61
N GLN A 54 21.56 -2.55 8.75
CA GLN A 54 22.38 -3.75 8.97
C GLN A 54 22.28 -4.42 10.36
N PRO A 55 21.07 -4.59 10.96
CA PRO A 55 20.98 -5.12 12.32
C PRO A 55 21.55 -6.54 12.44
N GLY A 56 22.39 -6.74 13.45
CA GLY A 56 23.13 -7.99 13.69
C GLY A 56 24.52 -8.07 13.06
N THR A 57 25.00 -7.04 12.35
CA THR A 57 26.39 -6.96 11.86
C THR A 57 27.27 -6.07 12.75
N GLU A 58 28.58 -6.03 12.49
CA GLU A 58 29.50 -5.10 13.14
C GLU A 58 29.35 -3.64 12.66
N ASP A 59 28.74 -3.44 11.48
CA ASP A 59 28.41 -2.15 10.89
C ASP A 59 27.00 -1.64 11.27
N GLN A 60 26.28 -2.32 12.18
CA GLN A 60 24.95 -1.91 12.64
C GLN A 60 24.97 -0.47 13.19
N ASP A 61 24.12 0.38 12.62
CA ASP A 61 23.74 1.66 13.23
C ASP A 61 22.26 1.98 12.99
N ALA A 62 21.74 2.93 13.75
CA ALA A 62 20.34 3.34 13.71
C ALA A 62 20.21 4.83 14.08
N PHE A 63 19.06 5.42 13.76
CA PHE A 63 18.63 6.70 14.31
C PHE A 63 17.13 6.67 14.58
N ASP A 64 16.66 7.55 15.47
CA ASP A 64 15.25 7.84 15.65
C ASP A 64 14.95 9.35 15.58
N GLY A 65 13.67 9.68 15.41
CA GLY A 65 13.21 11.06 15.42
C GLY A 65 11.69 11.21 15.37
N PHE A 66 11.19 12.29 15.96
CA PHE A 66 9.78 12.66 15.91
C PHE A 66 9.47 13.39 14.61
N LEU A 67 8.34 13.05 14.00
CA LEU A 67 7.91 13.64 12.73
C LEU A 67 7.26 15.03 12.91
N ASP A 68 7.13 15.52 14.14
CA ASP A 68 6.57 16.82 14.54
C ASP A 68 7.20 18.04 13.84
N LYS A 69 8.43 17.89 13.33
CA LYS A 69 9.18 18.91 12.58
C LYS A 69 9.59 18.48 11.18
N THR A 70 9.07 17.34 10.72
CA THR A 70 9.41 16.77 9.42
C THR A 70 8.35 17.14 8.38
N HIS A 71 8.77 17.43 7.15
CA HIS A 71 7.89 17.49 6.00
C HIS A 71 7.98 16.17 5.23
N VAL A 72 6.84 15.52 5.02
CA VAL A 72 6.70 14.21 4.39
C VAL A 72 6.14 14.40 2.99
N ARG A 73 6.74 13.78 1.98
CA ARG A 73 6.26 13.82 0.60
C ARG A 73 6.16 12.42 -0.01
N TYR A 74 5.03 12.14 -0.63
CA TYR A 74 4.74 10.90 -1.35
C TYR A 74 4.07 11.21 -2.70
N SER A 75 4.28 10.35 -3.69
CA SER A 75 3.63 10.44 -5.01
C SER A 75 3.11 9.09 -5.45
N TYR A 76 1.87 9.05 -5.92
CA TYR A 76 1.28 7.84 -6.50
C TYR A 76 1.88 7.46 -7.87
N ASN A 77 2.74 8.31 -8.46
CA ASN A 77 3.60 7.95 -9.60
C ASN A 77 4.92 7.27 -9.18
N HIS A 78 5.32 7.35 -7.90
CA HIS A 78 6.51 6.68 -7.36
C HIS A 78 6.20 5.97 -6.04
N GLN A 79 5.31 4.97 -6.13
CA GLN A 79 4.59 4.36 -5.00
C GLN A 79 5.46 3.66 -3.94
N CYS A 80 6.74 3.42 -4.21
CA CYS A 80 7.68 2.86 -3.25
C CYS A 80 8.50 3.92 -2.48
N MET A 81 8.46 5.21 -2.88
CA MET A 81 9.35 6.24 -2.34
C MET A 81 8.62 7.23 -1.44
N VAL A 82 9.13 7.43 -0.23
CA VAL A 82 8.72 8.52 0.67
C VAL A 82 9.93 9.41 0.98
N THR A 83 9.83 10.70 0.68
CA THR A 83 10.82 11.69 1.10
C THR A 83 10.44 12.23 2.48
N LEU A 84 11.42 12.31 3.38
CA LEU A 84 11.33 13.00 4.68
C LEU A 84 12.35 14.14 4.68
N ILE A 85 11.90 15.37 4.97
CA ILE A 85 12.76 16.56 5.10
C ILE A 85 12.71 17.02 6.57
N VAL A 86 13.87 17.04 7.23
CA VAL A 86 13.99 17.31 8.67
C VAL A 86 14.09 18.81 8.92
N GLY A 87 13.15 19.36 9.71
CA GLY A 87 13.17 20.75 10.13
C GLY A 87 14.02 21.02 11.38
N GLU A 88 13.77 22.18 12.01
CA GLU A 88 14.45 22.57 13.24
C GLU A 88 13.93 21.78 14.45
N THR A 89 14.60 20.65 14.73
CA THR A 89 14.42 19.88 15.97
C THR A 89 15.23 20.49 17.12
N THR A 90 14.72 20.35 18.35
CA THR A 90 15.30 20.96 19.57
C THR A 90 16.28 20.04 20.29
N ASP A 91 16.13 18.73 20.13
CA ASP A 91 17.08 17.74 20.64
C ASP A 91 18.34 17.69 19.76
N GLN A 92 19.51 17.47 20.38
CA GLN A 92 20.82 17.48 19.73
C GLN A 92 21.28 16.10 19.24
N MET A 93 20.57 15.02 19.56
CA MET A 93 20.89 13.64 19.13
C MET A 93 19.81 13.07 18.21
N GLU A 94 18.58 13.55 18.30
CA GLU A 94 17.48 13.23 17.38
C GLU A 94 17.89 13.50 15.92
N TRP A 95 17.52 12.61 14.99
CA TRP A 95 17.91 12.66 13.57
C TRP A 95 19.42 12.67 13.28
N HIS A 96 20.27 12.06 14.11
CA HIS A 96 21.70 11.91 13.83
C HIS A 96 22.07 10.46 13.48
N LEU A 97 22.89 10.27 12.45
CA LEU A 97 23.43 8.96 12.06
C LEU A 97 24.98 9.03 12.03
N PRO A 98 25.70 8.01 12.54
CA PRO A 98 27.15 7.99 12.49
C PRO A 98 27.64 7.67 11.06
N THR A 99 28.33 8.61 10.43
CA THR A 99 28.81 8.51 9.05
C THR A 99 30.18 9.17 8.89
N TYR A 100 30.96 8.76 7.90
CA TYR A 100 32.26 9.36 7.60
C TYR A 100 32.13 10.81 7.10
N ASP A 101 33.14 11.63 7.39
CA ASP A 101 33.28 12.96 6.78
C ASP A 101 33.41 12.88 5.23
N PRO A 102 33.19 13.99 4.49
CA PRO A 102 33.31 14.00 3.03
C PRO A 102 34.73 13.73 2.48
N GLN A 103 35.73 13.53 3.34
CA GLN A 103 37.09 13.11 2.99
C GLN A 103 37.33 11.61 3.28
N ASN A 104 36.32 10.93 3.85
CA ASN A 104 36.35 9.56 4.34
C ASN A 104 37.49 9.27 5.35
N GLN A 105 37.73 10.19 6.28
CA GLN A 105 38.80 10.08 7.29
C GLN A 105 38.28 9.74 8.69
N ASN A 106 37.20 10.37 9.15
CA ASN A 106 36.68 10.24 10.51
C ASN A 106 35.16 9.98 10.51
N LYS A 107 34.66 9.08 11.37
CA LYS A 107 33.21 8.83 11.55
C LYS A 107 32.67 9.75 12.65
N TYR A 108 31.68 10.59 12.34
CA TYR A 108 30.99 11.49 13.30
C TYR A 108 29.48 11.27 13.22
N HIS A 109 28.75 11.67 14.27
CA HIS A 109 27.28 11.72 14.24
C HIS A 109 26.85 12.99 13.50
N TYR A 110 26.34 12.82 12.28
CA TYR A 110 25.87 13.92 11.44
C TYR A 110 24.36 14.04 11.47
N LYS A 111 23.85 15.27 11.63
CA LYS A 111 22.40 15.53 11.54
C LYS A 111 21.91 15.28 10.11
N LEU A 112 20.81 14.55 10.00
CA LEU A 112 20.08 14.38 8.74
C LEU A 112 19.37 15.69 8.38
N HIS A 113 19.59 16.16 7.15
CA HIS A 113 18.80 17.20 6.50
C HIS A 113 17.53 16.59 5.90
N SER A 114 17.67 15.44 5.24
CA SER A 114 16.56 14.72 4.61
C SER A 114 16.94 13.27 4.37
N LEU A 115 15.95 12.43 4.06
CA LEU A 115 16.14 11.09 3.57
C LEU A 115 15.04 10.69 2.57
N ASP A 116 15.40 9.87 1.59
CA ASP A 116 14.45 9.17 0.74
C ASP A 116 14.43 7.68 1.13
N ILE A 117 13.24 7.18 1.48
CA ILE A 117 13.01 5.77 1.85
C ILE A 117 12.38 5.07 0.64
N TYR A 118 13.09 4.09 0.08
CA TYR A 118 12.62 3.23 -1.01
C TYR A 118 12.14 1.90 -0.43
N PHE A 119 10.87 1.86 -0.01
CA PHE A 119 10.22 0.65 0.48
C PHE A 119 10.25 -0.45 -0.59
N TRP A 120 10.49 -1.69 -0.17
CA TRP A 120 10.52 -2.82 -1.10
C TRP A 120 9.14 -3.19 -1.68
N LYS A 121 8.04 -2.66 -1.11
CA LYS A 121 6.67 -2.86 -1.59
C LYS A 121 5.87 -1.54 -1.59
N PRO A 122 5.00 -1.29 -2.58
CA PRO A 122 4.07 -0.16 -2.56
C PRO A 122 3.12 -0.17 -1.36
N GLU A 123 2.70 -1.35 -0.90
CA GLU A 123 1.77 -1.51 0.23
C GLU A 123 2.39 -1.06 1.55
N ASP A 124 3.69 -1.35 1.73
CA ASP A 124 4.45 -0.96 2.93
C ASP A 124 4.59 0.58 3.00
N ALA A 125 4.93 1.22 1.87
CA ALA A 125 4.98 2.68 1.75
C ALA A 125 3.61 3.34 1.98
N LEU A 126 2.54 2.78 1.41
CA LEU A 126 1.19 3.31 1.57
C LEU A 126 0.67 3.15 3.01
N GLN A 127 1.02 2.09 3.73
CA GLN A 127 0.72 1.96 5.16
C GLN A 127 1.44 3.05 5.98
N PHE A 128 2.75 3.22 5.76
CA PHE A 128 3.57 4.24 6.42
C PHE A 128 3.01 5.66 6.19
N VAL A 129 2.68 6.01 4.95
CA VAL A 129 2.10 7.32 4.61
C VAL A 129 0.72 7.53 5.24
N ASN A 130 -0.13 6.51 5.30
CA ASN A 130 -1.45 6.63 5.91
C ASN A 130 -1.38 6.85 7.43
N GLY A 131 -0.56 6.07 8.16
CA GLY A 131 -0.36 6.26 9.61
C GLY A 131 0.09 7.68 9.93
N ILE A 132 1.10 8.18 9.20
CA ILE A 132 1.56 9.57 9.31
C ILE A 132 0.45 10.58 9.01
N ARG A 133 -0.35 10.38 7.94
CA ARG A 133 -1.37 11.34 7.48
C ARG A 133 -2.52 11.54 8.46
N PHE A 134 -2.84 10.57 9.31
CA PHE A 134 -3.85 10.73 10.37
C PHE A 134 -3.31 11.41 11.64
N VAL A 135 -1.99 11.46 11.79
CA VAL A 135 -1.32 11.92 13.02
C VAL A 135 -0.71 13.31 12.87
N LEU A 136 -0.09 13.63 11.74
CA LEU A 136 0.53 14.93 11.50
C LEU A 136 -0.43 16.01 10.97
N PRO A 137 -0.14 17.31 11.20
CA PRO A 137 -0.81 18.41 10.52
C PRO A 137 -0.74 18.28 8.99
N PRO A 138 -1.83 18.54 8.23
CA PRO A 138 -1.83 18.46 6.77
C PRO A 138 -0.77 19.33 6.06
N SER A 139 -0.34 20.43 6.69
CA SER A 139 0.75 21.29 6.18
C SER A 139 2.16 20.65 6.25
N GLN A 140 2.28 19.44 6.79
CA GLN A 140 3.51 18.66 6.84
C GLN A 140 3.48 17.43 5.91
N VAL A 141 2.38 17.20 5.17
CA VAL A 141 2.19 15.97 4.38
C VAL A 141 1.76 16.31 2.95
N GLU A 142 2.72 16.33 2.04
CA GLU A 142 2.52 16.56 0.60
C GLU A 142 2.23 15.22 -0.10
N ILE A 143 0.97 15.01 -0.48
CA ILE A 143 0.53 13.86 -1.28
C ILE A 143 0.31 14.30 -2.72
N LEU A 144 1.09 13.74 -3.64
CA LEU A 144 1.04 14.04 -5.07
C LEU A 144 0.37 12.91 -5.85
N ASP A 145 -0.31 13.27 -6.94
CA ASP A 145 -0.91 12.34 -7.91
C ASP A 145 -2.03 11.41 -7.36
N GLU A 146 -2.61 11.75 -6.20
CA GLU A 146 -3.62 10.94 -5.51
C GLU A 146 -4.83 10.61 -6.41
N PRO A 147 -5.20 9.32 -6.60
CA PRO A 147 -6.31 8.93 -7.46
C PRO A 147 -7.63 9.60 -7.07
N GLN A 148 -8.37 10.11 -8.07
CA GLN A 148 -9.61 10.88 -7.88
C GLN A 148 -10.67 10.17 -7.03
N GLN A 149 -10.70 8.83 -7.04
CA GLN A 149 -11.60 8.02 -6.21
C GLN A 149 -11.28 8.10 -4.70
N GLN A 150 -10.01 8.29 -4.32
CA GLN A 150 -9.59 8.40 -2.93
C GLN A 150 -9.80 9.83 -2.39
N GLN A 151 -9.58 10.86 -3.24
CA GLN A 151 -9.84 12.26 -2.90
C GLN A 151 -11.30 12.50 -2.45
N GLN A 152 -12.27 11.85 -3.11
CA GLN A 152 -13.70 11.97 -2.76
C GLN A 152 -14.01 11.44 -1.36
N GLN A 153 -13.40 10.31 -0.96
CA GLN A 153 -13.60 9.74 0.37
C GLN A 153 -13.09 10.67 1.48
N GLN A 154 -12.03 11.43 1.23
CA GLN A 154 -11.42 12.32 2.21
C GLN A 154 -12.21 13.63 2.40
N GLN A 155 -12.76 14.20 1.32
CA GLN A 155 -13.64 15.38 1.44
C GLN A 155 -14.89 15.07 2.27
N HIS A 156 -15.42 13.85 2.18
CA HIS A 156 -16.54 13.40 3.01
C HIS A 156 -16.21 13.28 4.51
N HIS A 157 -14.92 13.18 4.91
CA HIS A 157 -14.53 13.09 6.32
C HIS A 157 -14.38 14.45 7.03
N GLN A 158 -14.36 15.58 6.31
CA GLN A 158 -14.28 16.92 6.93
C GLN A 158 -15.65 17.55 7.21
N VAL A 159 -16.74 17.06 6.59
CA VAL A 159 -18.10 17.57 6.81
C VAL A 159 -18.86 16.62 7.74
N HIS A 160 -19.32 17.12 8.88
CA HIS A 160 -20.07 16.33 9.88
C HIS A 160 -21.41 15.81 9.31
N GLN A 161 -21.50 14.51 9.02
CA GLN A 161 -22.73 13.70 8.83
C GLN A 161 -22.40 12.24 9.25
N PRO A 162 -23.40 11.38 9.55
CA PRO A 162 -23.17 10.10 10.23
C PRO A 162 -22.61 8.98 9.32
N ALA A 163 -22.28 7.86 9.97
CA ALA A 163 -21.47 6.74 9.46
C ALA A 163 -21.81 6.23 8.05
N PRO A 164 -20.81 5.75 7.28
CA PRO A 164 -21.01 5.20 5.95
C PRO A 164 -21.78 3.87 6.01
N VAL A 165 -23.09 3.93 5.75
CA VAL A 165 -23.91 2.73 5.53
C VAL A 165 -23.44 2.01 4.27
N SER A 166 -23.11 0.72 4.40
CA SER A 166 -22.76 -0.12 3.25
C SER A 166 -23.91 -0.16 2.25
N SER A 167 -23.60 -0.23 0.95
CA SER A 167 -24.62 -0.34 -0.10
C SER A 167 -25.57 -1.54 0.10
N VAL A 168 -25.07 -2.62 0.70
CA VAL A 168 -25.88 -3.80 1.09
C VAL A 168 -26.90 -3.43 2.17
N VAL A 169 -26.56 -2.55 3.11
CA VAL A 169 -27.49 -2.05 4.14
C VAL A 169 -28.56 -1.17 3.51
N GLN A 170 -28.21 -0.29 2.58
CA GLN A 170 -29.20 0.50 1.82
C GLN A 170 -30.13 -0.39 0.97
N GLN A 171 -29.60 -1.44 0.35
CA GLN A 171 -30.45 -2.40 -0.40
C GLN A 171 -31.38 -3.21 0.52
N LEU A 172 -30.95 -3.54 1.73
CA LEU A 172 -31.80 -4.16 2.75
C LEU A 172 -32.85 -3.19 3.32
N GLU A 173 -32.51 -1.92 3.54
CA GLU A 173 -33.46 -0.89 3.99
C GLU A 173 -34.55 -0.65 2.93
N HIS A 174 -34.17 -0.63 1.65
CA HIS A 174 -35.11 -0.43 0.55
C HIS A 174 -36.06 -1.62 0.35
N VAL A 175 -35.59 -2.85 0.61
CA VAL A 175 -36.45 -4.06 0.65
C VAL A 175 -37.38 -4.02 1.86
N ALA A 176 -36.90 -3.61 3.04
CA ALA A 176 -37.74 -3.50 4.24
C ALA A 176 -38.85 -2.42 4.12
N ILE A 177 -38.61 -1.35 3.35
CA ILE A 177 -39.57 -0.26 3.12
C ILE A 177 -40.58 -0.59 2.00
N SER A 178 -40.28 -1.58 1.13
CA SER A 178 -41.13 -1.95 -0.02
C SER A 178 -42.05 -3.15 0.20
N ASP A 179 -42.13 -3.69 1.42
CA ASP A 179 -43.15 -4.68 1.80
C ASP A 179 -44.55 -4.02 1.84
N PRO A 180 -45.52 -4.40 0.98
CA PRO A 180 -46.82 -3.75 0.93
C PRO A 180 -47.75 -4.07 2.13
N ASN A 181 -47.35 -4.99 3.03
CA ASN A 181 -48.27 -5.68 3.92
C ASN A 181 -48.44 -5.03 5.33
N TYR A 182 -47.91 -3.83 5.56
CA TYR A 182 -48.00 -3.14 6.87
C TYR A 182 -48.52 -1.69 6.77
N GLY A 183 -49.80 -1.54 6.44
CA GLY A 183 -50.46 -0.22 6.33
C GLY A 183 -51.98 -0.28 6.46
N THR A 184 -52.50 -0.44 7.69
CA THR A 184 -53.95 -0.43 7.94
C THR A 184 -54.59 0.91 7.60
N PRO A 185 -55.81 0.90 7.03
CA PRO A 185 -56.94 1.39 7.82
C PRO A 185 -58.10 0.39 7.90
N ASN A 186 -58.82 0.41 9.02
CA ASN A 186 -60.04 -0.36 9.24
C ASN A 186 -61.25 0.37 8.63
N THR A 187 -62.21 -0.34 8.00
CA THR A 187 -63.66 -0.38 8.36
C THR A 187 -64.50 -1.15 7.32
N THR A 188 -65.14 -2.25 7.76
CA THR A 188 -66.31 -2.98 7.20
C THR A 188 -66.33 -3.58 5.76
N SER A 189 -66.48 -4.92 5.73
CA SER A 189 -67.31 -5.76 4.83
C SER A 189 -67.18 -5.70 3.29
N HIS A 190 -66.87 -6.84 2.65
CA HIS A 190 -67.89 -7.76 2.09
C HIS A 190 -67.28 -9.12 1.60
N THR A 191 -68.16 -10.11 1.47
CA THR A 191 -68.03 -11.56 1.13
C THR A 191 -67.08 -12.08 0.04
N ALA A 192 -66.59 -13.32 0.26
CA ALA A 192 -66.30 -14.43 -0.70
C ALA A 192 -64.83 -14.75 -1.13
N PRO A 193 -64.50 -16.05 -1.42
CA PRO A 193 -63.14 -16.58 -1.76
C PRO A 193 -62.94 -16.79 -3.29
N PRO A 194 -61.86 -17.43 -3.84
CA PRO A 194 -60.68 -18.13 -3.27
C PRO A 194 -59.33 -17.50 -3.76
N SER A 195 -58.12 -18.07 -3.89
CA SER A 195 -57.58 -19.46 -4.05
C SER A 195 -56.09 -19.57 -3.66
N PHE A 196 -55.53 -20.80 -3.59
CA PHE A 196 -54.08 -21.08 -3.44
C PHE A 196 -53.50 -21.82 -4.67
N PRO A 197 -52.28 -21.46 -5.14
CA PRO A 197 -51.37 -22.34 -5.88
C PRO A 197 -50.25 -22.89 -4.96
N GLY A 198 -49.93 -24.18 -5.07
CA GLY A 198 -48.85 -24.83 -4.29
C GLY A 198 -47.51 -24.95 -5.05
N PRO A 199 -46.42 -25.35 -4.37
CA PRO A 199 -45.07 -25.42 -4.97
C PRO A 199 -44.76 -26.78 -5.64
N PRO A 200 -44.17 -26.78 -6.85
CA PRO A 200 -43.47 -27.93 -7.46
C PRO A 200 -41.93 -27.84 -7.27
N PRO A 201 -41.15 -28.92 -7.51
CA PRO A 201 -40.14 -29.32 -6.52
C PRO A 201 -38.68 -29.41 -7.01
N THR A 202 -37.79 -29.65 -6.05
CA THR A 202 -36.40 -30.09 -6.25
C THR A 202 -36.30 -31.51 -6.82
N SER A 203 -35.37 -31.73 -7.76
CA SER A 203 -34.75 -33.04 -8.03
C SER A 203 -33.41 -32.87 -8.76
N ALA A 204 -32.57 -33.91 -8.76
CA ALA A 204 -31.14 -33.82 -9.12
C ALA A 204 -30.70 -34.94 -10.09
N VAL A 205 -29.51 -34.75 -10.68
CA VAL A 205 -28.66 -35.71 -11.44
C VAL A 205 -29.33 -36.47 -12.62
N GLN A 206 -28.73 -36.53 -13.81
CA GLN A 206 -27.53 -37.33 -14.13
C GLN A 206 -26.94 -36.89 -15.50
N ALA A 207 -25.73 -37.38 -15.80
CA ALA A 207 -25.11 -37.30 -17.12
C ALA A 207 -25.35 -38.57 -17.94
N PRO A 208 -25.19 -38.50 -19.27
CA PRO A 208 -24.59 -39.61 -20.01
C PRO A 208 -23.42 -39.17 -20.91
N GLU A 209 -22.43 -40.04 -21.05
CA GLU A 209 -21.43 -39.96 -22.11
C GLU A 209 -22.06 -40.36 -23.46
N GLN A 210 -21.61 -39.78 -24.58
CA GLN A 210 -20.90 -40.52 -25.65
C GLN A 210 -20.74 -39.75 -26.98
N GLN A 211 -19.78 -40.26 -27.78
CA GLN A 211 -19.64 -40.16 -29.24
C GLN A 211 -19.17 -38.83 -29.87
N GLN A 212 -18.05 -38.94 -30.59
CA GLN A 212 -17.46 -37.92 -31.44
C GLN A 212 -18.06 -38.01 -32.85
N GLN A 213 -18.41 -36.87 -33.45
CA GLN A 213 -18.58 -36.72 -34.89
C GLN A 213 -17.93 -35.39 -35.33
N PRO A 214 -17.42 -35.28 -36.58
CA PRO A 214 -16.58 -34.16 -36.99
C PRO A 214 -17.36 -32.84 -37.03
N ALA A 215 -16.83 -31.82 -36.36
CA ALA A 215 -17.42 -30.48 -36.37
C ALA A 215 -17.35 -29.88 -37.78
N SER A 216 -18.51 -29.49 -38.31
CA SER A 216 -18.58 -28.64 -39.51
C SER A 216 -17.95 -27.28 -39.20
N PHE A 217 -17.09 -26.79 -40.10
CA PHE A 217 -16.33 -25.56 -39.88
C PHE A 217 -17.22 -24.33 -40.03
N VAL A 218 -17.80 -23.89 -38.91
CA VAL A 218 -18.50 -22.59 -38.82
C VAL A 218 -17.45 -21.49 -38.63
N PRO A 219 -17.37 -20.47 -39.50
CA PRO A 219 -16.44 -19.36 -39.31
C PRO A 219 -16.71 -18.65 -37.98
N MET A 220 -15.71 -18.58 -37.10
CA MET A 220 -15.85 -17.91 -35.81
C MET A 220 -16.08 -16.42 -36.01
N ALA A 221 -17.09 -15.87 -35.33
CA ALA A 221 -17.31 -14.43 -35.29
C ALA A 221 -16.10 -13.74 -34.61
N TYR A 222 -15.57 -12.70 -35.26
CA TYR A 222 -14.39 -11.98 -34.78
C TYR A 222 -14.69 -11.27 -33.45
N ASN A 223 -14.03 -11.70 -32.38
CA ASN A 223 -14.11 -11.04 -31.07
C ASN A 223 -12.98 -9.98 -30.95
N PRO A 224 -13.28 -8.67 -30.99
CA PRO A 224 -12.26 -7.62 -30.88
C PRO A 224 -11.66 -7.50 -29.46
N ALA A 225 -12.22 -8.19 -28.46
CA ALA A 225 -11.70 -8.27 -27.09
C ALA A 225 -10.95 -9.59 -26.82
N ALA A 226 -10.64 -10.40 -27.85
CA ALA A 226 -9.78 -11.57 -27.70
C ALA A 226 -8.33 -11.12 -27.41
N PRO A 227 -7.67 -11.63 -26.34
CA PRO A 227 -6.25 -11.37 -26.11
C PRO A 227 -5.39 -11.84 -27.28
N ALA A 228 -4.28 -11.15 -27.53
CA ALA A 228 -3.27 -11.61 -28.48
C ALA A 228 -2.76 -13.01 -28.09
N ALA A 229 -2.53 -13.88 -29.08
CA ALA A 229 -1.99 -15.20 -28.84
C ALA A 229 -0.58 -15.10 -28.20
N PRO A 230 -0.25 -15.93 -27.20
CA PRO A 230 1.05 -15.89 -26.53
C PRO A 230 2.22 -16.05 -27.51
N GLU A 231 3.29 -15.28 -27.32
CA GLU A 231 4.49 -15.37 -28.16
C GLU A 231 5.20 -16.71 -27.98
N THR A 232 5.67 -17.30 -29.09
CA THR A 232 6.40 -18.57 -29.07
C THR A 232 7.78 -18.40 -28.44
N ILE A 233 7.90 -18.81 -27.17
CA ILE A 233 9.15 -18.77 -26.39
C ILE A 233 10.26 -19.52 -27.14
N ARG A 234 11.26 -18.79 -27.66
CA ARG A 234 12.48 -19.38 -28.21
C ARG A 234 13.44 -19.67 -27.06
N HIS A 235 13.62 -20.95 -26.74
CA HIS A 235 14.60 -21.37 -25.73
C HIS A 235 16.01 -20.95 -26.18
N ARG A 236 16.76 -20.26 -25.31
CA ARG A 236 18.15 -19.88 -25.59
C ARG A 236 19.01 -21.14 -25.65
N GLU A 237 19.86 -21.25 -26.67
CA GLU A 237 20.84 -22.33 -26.76
C GLU A 237 21.87 -22.19 -25.62
N LYS A 238 22.19 -23.30 -24.95
CA LYS A 238 23.17 -23.28 -23.86
C LYS A 238 24.57 -23.14 -24.46
N THR A 239 25.25 -22.05 -24.13
CA THR A 239 26.68 -21.89 -24.45
C THR A 239 27.45 -23.09 -23.86
N PRO A 240 28.27 -23.79 -24.66
CA PRO A 240 29.12 -24.86 -24.15
C PRO A 240 30.07 -24.34 -23.06
N PRO A 241 30.47 -25.18 -22.08
CA PRO A 241 31.60 -24.88 -21.22
C PRO A 241 32.87 -24.63 -22.05
N PRO A 242 33.82 -23.81 -21.58
CA PRO A 242 35.19 -23.84 -22.08
C PRO A 242 35.79 -25.23 -21.95
N GLU A 243 36.69 -25.62 -22.85
CA GLU A 243 37.50 -26.83 -22.66
C GLU A 243 38.51 -26.59 -21.52
N ASP A 244 38.62 -27.54 -20.59
CA ASP A 244 39.60 -27.47 -19.50
C ASP A 244 41.02 -27.48 -20.09
N GLY A 245 41.83 -26.51 -19.68
CA GLY A 245 43.19 -26.34 -20.19
C GLY A 245 44.10 -27.53 -19.87
N PRO A 246 45.07 -27.86 -20.74
CA PRO A 246 45.96 -28.99 -20.54
C PRO A 246 46.78 -28.83 -19.25
N ILE A 247 46.99 -29.96 -18.56
CA ILE A 247 47.84 -30.05 -17.38
C ILE A 247 49.30 -30.05 -17.86
N ASP A 248 50.03 -28.96 -17.58
CA ASP A 248 51.49 -28.94 -17.75
C ASP A 248 52.20 -29.81 -16.67
N PRO A 249 53.33 -30.45 -17.01
CA PRO A 249 53.98 -31.50 -16.19
C PRO A 249 54.97 -31.02 -15.12
#